data_AF-A0A7X8JW39-F1
#
_entry.id   AF-A0A7X8JW39-F1
#
_cell.length_a   1.000
_cell.length_b   1.000
_cell.length_c   1.000
_cell.angle_alpha   90.00
_cell.angle_beta   90.00
_cell.angle_gamma   90.00
#
_symmetry.space_group_name_H-M   'P 1'
#
loop_
_entity.id
_entity.type
_entity.pdbx_description
1 polymer ?
#
loop_
_entity_poly.entity_id
_entity_poly.type
_entity_poly.pdbx_seq_one_letter_code
_entity_poly.pdbx_strand_id
1 'polypeptide(L)'
;MKNKTFKFEIVVVLIVAAFLIGVLLIKPIIGVADNGDFERIMNTTGLRYITSDYNERYFNFVNREYITTYPFVNGVGYFSSQVILVLLAKLISSTILFNKEVFDIRFLAAIYCFLFLLSIYIIAKYNKRSIATINFISIILMLLIFTDLGYISYFNSLYGEALSYTSLLLTVAISVYLSKTKEPHILALFGFYVSVFFLASAKIQNIPIGIVFALFSLLFLRLRRDKKWKKMIVTCVTTIFILSAASYFLIPSVFRVCNKYQSVFYGVLKNSQSPQADLEELGLKSEYASLSGTNYFMKEYPINIKDARFESEINSKISPLKVALFYFKHPKRYVQKLEITANNAFNLIV
;
A
#
# COMPACT_ATOMS: atom_id res chain seq x y z
N MET A 1 -35.44 -28.86 19.07
CA MET A 1 -34.09 -28.45 19.50
C MET A 1 -33.38 -27.78 18.33
N LYS A 2 -33.22 -26.46 18.36
CA LYS A 2 -32.42 -25.73 17.34
C LYS A 2 -30.96 -26.08 17.57
N ASN A 3 -30.39 -26.95 16.75
CA ASN A 3 -28.95 -27.19 16.74
C ASN A 3 -28.25 -25.83 16.57
N LYS A 4 -27.54 -25.39 17.62
CA LYS A 4 -26.54 -24.33 17.53
C LYS A 4 -25.34 -24.87 16.74
N THR A 5 -25.54 -25.16 15.46
CA THR A 5 -24.41 -25.37 14.55
C THR A 5 -23.70 -24.03 14.44
N PHE A 6 -22.48 -23.94 14.99
CA PHE A 6 -21.60 -22.81 14.75
C PHE A 6 -21.56 -22.53 13.25
N LYS A 7 -21.90 -21.30 12.87
CA LYS A 7 -21.89 -20.94 11.45
C LYS A 7 -20.47 -21.10 10.93
N PHE A 8 -20.29 -21.86 9.86
CA PHE A 8 -18.99 -22.20 9.29
C PHE A 8 -18.10 -20.97 9.08
N GLU A 9 -18.66 -19.85 8.63
CA GLU A 9 -17.94 -18.58 8.48
C GLU A 9 -17.33 -18.04 9.78
N ILE A 10 -17.96 -18.28 10.94
CA ILE A 10 -17.45 -17.86 12.25
C ILE A 10 -16.27 -18.73 12.65
N VAL A 11 -16.36 -20.05 12.43
CA VAL A 11 -15.27 -20.98 12.74
C VAL A 11 -14.00 -20.62 11.97
N VAL A 12 -14.15 -20.33 10.67
CA VAL A 12 -13.04 -19.88 9.81
C VAL A 12 -12.38 -18.62 10.37
N VAL A 13 -13.19 -17.60 10.71
CA VAL A 13 -12.68 -16.35 11.28
C VAL A 13 -11.96 -16.58 12.61
N LEU A 14 -12.47 -17.44 13.48
CA LEU A 14 -11.83 -17.74 14.77
C LEU A 14 -10.49 -18.46 14.60
N ILE A 15 -10.39 -19.41 13.67
CA ILE A 15 -9.12 -20.10 13.38
C ILE A 15 -8.08 -19.10 12.87
N VAL A 16 -8.46 -18.24 11.93
CA VAL A 16 -7.55 -17.22 11.38
C VAL A 16 -7.18 -16.20 12.45
N ALA A 17 -8.13 -15.79 13.30
CA ALA A 17 -7.86 -14.88 14.40
C ALA A 17 -6.84 -15.47 15.37
N ALA A 18 -6.99 -16.75 15.75
CA ALA A 18 -6.02 -17.43 16.62
C ALA A 18 -4.62 -17.48 15.99
N PHE A 19 -4.54 -17.80 14.69
CA PHE A 19 -3.29 -17.78 13.93
C PHE A 19 -2.64 -16.38 13.92
N LEU A 20 -3.38 -15.34 13.56
CA LEU A 20 -2.89 -13.96 13.51
C LEU A 20 -2.44 -13.47 14.89
N ILE A 21 -3.18 -13.79 15.95
CA ILE A 21 -2.80 -13.44 17.33
C ILE A 21 -1.47 -14.11 17.68
N GLY A 22 -1.33 -15.41 17.40
CA GLY A 22 -0.12 -16.18 17.68
C GLY A 22 1.12 -15.63 16.96
N VAL A 23 0.96 -15.22 15.70
CA VAL A 23 2.08 -14.77 14.85
C VAL A 23 2.42 -13.29 15.04
N LEU A 24 1.41 -12.42 15.19
CA LEU A 24 1.59 -10.97 15.14
C LEU A 24 1.55 -10.30 16.51
N LEU A 25 0.89 -10.89 17.51
CA LEU A 25 0.64 -10.21 18.79
C LEU A 25 1.37 -10.86 19.99
N ILE A 26 1.67 -12.16 19.91
CA ILE A 26 2.40 -12.92 20.94
C ILE A 26 3.89 -13.01 20.58
N LYS A 27 4.77 -12.88 21.58
CA LYS A 27 6.23 -12.88 21.36
C LYS A 27 6.75 -14.29 20.98
N PRO A 28 7.76 -14.39 20.10
CA PRO A 28 8.35 -13.32 19.29
C PRO A 28 7.39 -12.89 18.17
N ILE A 29 7.16 -11.58 18.03
CA ILE A 29 6.26 -11.07 16.98
C ILE A 29 6.96 -11.06 15.63
N ILE A 30 6.21 -11.40 14.58
CA ILE A 30 6.69 -11.26 13.20
C ILE A 30 6.33 -9.88 12.67
N GLY A 31 7.31 -9.20 12.07
CA GLY A 31 7.11 -7.94 11.38
C GLY A 31 8.26 -7.62 10.42
N VAL A 32 8.08 -6.58 9.62
CA VAL A 32 9.10 -6.12 8.65
C VAL A 32 9.90 -4.97 9.29
N ALA A 33 11.23 -5.07 9.23
CA ALA A 33 12.15 -4.01 9.68
C ALA A 33 12.00 -2.75 8.81
N ASP A 34 12.37 -1.58 9.34
CA ASP A 34 12.38 -0.37 8.52
C ASP A 34 13.53 -0.42 7.51
N ASN A 35 13.26 0.02 6.29
CA ASN A 35 14.23 0.23 5.21
C ASN A 35 14.43 1.73 4.90
N GLY A 36 13.96 2.62 5.78
CA GLY A 36 14.00 4.07 5.63
C GLY A 36 12.66 4.70 5.23
N ASP A 37 11.60 3.91 5.07
CA ASP A 37 10.28 4.40 4.65
C ASP A 37 9.37 4.76 5.83
N PHE A 38 9.62 4.26 7.05
CA PHE A 38 8.76 4.53 8.21
C PHE A 38 8.68 6.02 8.55
N GLU A 39 9.75 6.78 8.31
CA GLU A 39 9.80 8.22 8.58
C GLU A 39 8.66 9.00 7.90
N ARG A 40 8.16 8.52 6.75
CA ARG A 40 7.01 9.13 6.06
C ARG A 40 5.76 9.19 6.94
N ILE A 41 5.57 8.17 7.78
CA ILE A 41 4.45 8.05 8.71
C ILE A 41 4.82 8.59 10.09
N MET A 42 6.03 8.29 10.58
CA MET A 42 6.49 8.69 11.92
C MET A 42 6.51 10.21 12.09
N ASN A 43 7.01 10.95 11.09
CA ASN A 43 7.10 12.41 11.14
C ASN A 43 5.72 13.07 11.33
N THR A 44 4.70 12.57 10.64
CA THR A 44 3.34 13.14 10.71
C THR A 44 2.62 12.70 11.99
N THR A 45 2.84 11.45 12.42
CA THR A 45 2.12 10.86 13.56
C THR A 45 2.76 11.15 14.92
N GLY A 46 3.93 11.77 14.93
CA GLY A 46 4.69 12.06 16.15
C GLY A 46 5.19 10.76 16.79
N LEU A 47 5.95 9.98 16.03
CA LEU A 47 6.64 8.77 16.50
C LEU A 47 8.15 8.93 16.31
N ARG A 48 8.94 8.37 17.21
CA ARG A 48 10.40 8.30 17.12
C ARG A 48 10.90 6.92 17.54
N TYR A 49 12.04 6.52 17.00
CA TYR A 49 12.73 5.32 17.44
C TYR A 49 13.13 5.43 18.91
N ILE A 50 13.06 4.31 19.63
CA ILE A 50 13.57 4.20 21.01
C ILE A 50 15.10 4.20 21.02
N THR A 51 15.70 3.48 20.08
CA THR A 51 17.15 3.32 19.97
C THR A 51 17.77 4.39 19.07
N SER A 52 19.05 4.69 19.31
CA SER A 52 19.91 5.48 18.43
C SER A 52 20.78 4.64 17.49
N ASP A 53 20.84 3.32 17.71
CA ASP A 53 21.62 2.42 16.87
C ASP A 53 21.02 2.30 15.46
N TYR A 54 21.87 2.42 14.43
CA TYR A 54 21.43 2.41 13.04
C TYR A 54 20.87 1.04 12.63
N ASN A 55 21.52 -0.06 13.03
CA ASN A 55 21.10 -1.40 12.61
C ASN A 55 19.85 -1.85 13.38
N GLU A 56 19.67 -1.44 14.63
CA GLU A 56 18.43 -1.71 15.35
C GLU A 56 17.24 -0.94 14.74
N ARG A 57 17.47 0.29 14.25
CA ARG A 57 16.45 1.05 13.53
C ARG A 57 16.09 0.40 12.20
N TYR A 58 17.11 0.01 11.45
CA TYR A 58 16.96 -0.39 10.05
C TYR A 58 17.57 -1.78 9.78
N PHE A 59 16.88 -2.59 8.99
CA PHE A 59 17.40 -3.85 8.42
C PHE A 59 17.70 -5.02 9.38
N ASN A 60 17.73 -4.86 10.72
CA ASN A 60 17.86 -6.01 11.64
C ASN A 60 16.54 -6.74 11.90
N PHE A 61 15.64 -6.12 12.67
CA PHE A 61 14.40 -6.77 13.14
C PHE A 61 13.26 -5.76 13.28
N VAL A 62 12.05 -6.25 13.51
CA VAL A 62 10.87 -5.38 13.66
C VAL A 62 10.98 -4.45 14.88
N ASN A 63 10.73 -3.16 14.64
CA ASN A 63 10.57 -2.16 15.68
C ASN A 63 9.19 -2.30 16.34
N ARG A 64 9.15 -2.86 17.56
CA ARG A 64 7.89 -3.09 18.29
C ARG A 64 7.37 -1.82 18.97
N GLU A 65 8.24 -1.06 19.60
CA GLU A 65 7.87 0.07 20.45
C GLU A 65 8.49 1.37 19.92
N TYR A 66 7.76 2.46 20.04
CA TYR A 66 8.14 3.79 19.57
C TYR A 66 7.89 4.82 20.66
N ILE A 67 8.75 5.84 20.72
CA ILE A 67 8.52 7.03 21.54
C ILE A 67 7.42 7.86 20.88
N THR A 68 6.44 8.27 21.67
CA THR A 68 5.35 9.16 21.25
C THR A 68 5.70 10.62 21.47
N THR A 69 5.45 11.44 20.45
CA THR A 69 5.46 12.91 20.50
C THR A 69 4.15 13.50 19.98
N TYR A 70 4.05 14.82 19.91
CA TYR A 70 2.92 15.50 19.31
C TYR A 70 2.86 15.25 17.78
N PRO A 71 1.69 14.87 17.23
CA PRO A 71 1.53 14.72 15.79
C PRO A 71 1.54 16.08 15.08
N PHE A 72 1.81 16.08 13.78
CA PHE A 72 1.77 17.26 12.90
C PHE A 72 2.70 18.43 13.25
N VAL A 73 3.69 18.25 14.14
CA VAL A 73 4.64 19.32 14.51
C VAL A 73 5.37 19.88 13.29
N ASN A 74 5.73 19.01 12.34
CA ASN A 74 6.39 19.39 11.09
C ASN A 74 5.42 19.43 9.89
N GLY A 75 4.11 19.48 10.15
CA GLY A 75 3.07 19.35 9.12
C GLY A 75 2.94 17.93 8.55
N VAL A 76 2.40 17.84 7.32
CA VAL A 76 2.20 16.58 6.59
C VAL A 76 3.24 16.49 5.46
N GLY A 77 4.33 15.76 5.70
CA GLY A 77 5.40 15.60 4.70
C GLY A 77 5.09 14.56 3.61
N TYR A 78 4.23 13.58 3.93
CA TYR A 78 3.78 12.54 3.00
C TYR A 78 2.30 12.26 3.25
N PHE A 79 1.46 12.47 2.23
CA PHE A 79 0.04 12.19 2.35
C PHE A 79 -0.20 10.67 2.33
N SER A 80 -0.69 10.14 3.45
CA SER A 80 -1.17 8.76 3.54
C SER A 80 -2.33 8.63 4.50
N SER A 81 -3.37 7.89 4.13
CA SER A 81 -4.47 7.56 5.06
C SER A 81 -4.05 6.59 6.17
N GLN A 82 -2.86 5.97 6.07
CA GLN A 82 -2.29 5.19 7.17
C GLN A 82 -2.10 6.03 8.43
N VAL A 83 -1.83 7.33 8.28
CA VAL A 83 -1.73 8.27 9.41
C VAL A 83 -2.97 8.20 10.32
N ILE A 84 -4.17 8.07 9.73
CA ILE A 84 -5.42 7.96 10.50
C ILE A 84 -5.41 6.72 11.39
N LEU A 85 -4.98 5.57 10.85
CA LEU A 85 -4.94 4.31 11.61
C LEU A 85 -3.84 4.31 12.65
N VAL A 86 -2.69 4.91 12.38
CA VAL A 86 -1.61 5.03 13.36
C VAL A 86 -2.02 5.93 14.53
N LEU A 87 -2.68 7.06 14.25
CA LEU A 87 -3.21 7.94 15.31
C LEU A 87 -4.29 7.23 16.13
N LEU A 88 -5.18 6.48 15.48
CA LEU A 88 -6.17 5.64 16.18
C LEU A 88 -5.50 4.56 17.04
N ALA A 89 -4.51 3.85 16.49
CA ALA A 89 -3.76 2.82 17.21
C ALA A 89 -3.02 3.41 18.42
N LYS A 90 -2.42 4.59 18.27
CA LYS A 90 -1.72 5.34 19.32
C LYS A 90 -2.68 5.77 20.43
N LEU A 91 -3.86 6.27 20.07
CA LEU A 91 -4.92 6.58 21.05
C LEU A 91 -5.33 5.33 21.84
N ILE A 92 -5.61 4.23 21.14
CA ILE A 92 -5.99 2.95 21.76
C ILE A 92 -4.87 2.43 22.68
N SER A 93 -3.63 2.40 22.18
CA SER A 93 -2.44 1.97 22.92
C SER A 93 -2.27 2.78 24.21
N SER A 94 -2.34 4.11 24.12
CA SER A 94 -2.16 4.98 25.29
C SER A 94 -3.28 4.84 26.33
N THR A 95 -4.50 4.55 25.87
CA THR A 95 -5.66 4.36 26.75
C THR A 95 -5.60 3.02 27.46
N ILE A 96 -5.26 1.94 26.75
CA ILE A 96 -5.24 0.58 27.30
C ILE A 96 -4.01 0.34 28.19
N LEU A 97 -2.84 0.85 27.79
CA LEU A 97 -1.60 0.67 28.55
C LEU A 97 -1.40 1.74 29.64
N PHE A 98 -2.28 2.75 29.71
CA PHE A 98 -2.11 3.93 30.57
C PHE A 98 -0.74 4.62 30.42
N ASN A 99 -0.13 4.51 29.23
CA ASN A 99 1.18 5.07 28.92
C ASN A 99 1.11 5.91 27.65
N LYS A 100 1.33 7.22 27.78
CA LYS A 100 1.29 8.17 26.66
C LYS A 100 2.65 8.36 25.98
N GLU A 101 3.73 7.87 26.57
CA GLU A 101 5.10 8.08 26.10
C GLU A 101 5.55 6.99 25.13
N VAL A 102 4.98 5.79 25.23
CA VAL A 102 5.35 4.64 24.40
C VAL A 102 4.15 4.13 23.61
N PHE A 103 4.34 3.97 22.29
CA PHE A 103 3.40 3.34 21.38
C PHE A 103 3.87 1.93 21.01
N ASP A 104 3.01 0.93 21.16
CA ASP A 104 3.27 -0.46 20.75
C ASP A 104 2.58 -0.75 19.40
N ILE A 105 3.36 -1.14 18.39
CA ILE A 105 2.90 -1.35 17.01
C ILE A 105 1.83 -2.45 16.91
N ARG A 106 1.76 -3.36 17.88
CA ARG A 106 0.77 -4.45 17.91
C ARG A 106 -0.67 -3.94 17.95
N PHE A 107 -0.92 -2.72 18.45
CA PHE A 107 -2.25 -2.11 18.37
C PHE A 107 -2.63 -1.74 16.93
N LEU A 108 -1.66 -1.32 16.12
CA LEU A 108 -1.88 -1.10 14.69
C LEU A 108 -2.11 -2.44 13.98
N ALA A 109 -1.30 -3.46 14.30
CA ALA A 109 -1.49 -4.80 13.76
C ALA A 109 -2.88 -5.37 14.09
N ALA A 110 -3.38 -5.15 15.31
CA ALA A 110 -4.73 -5.57 15.70
C ALA A 110 -5.83 -4.90 14.87
N ILE A 111 -5.68 -3.64 14.49
CA ILE A 111 -6.61 -2.96 13.58
C ILE A 111 -6.57 -3.60 12.19
N TYR A 112 -5.38 -3.88 11.65
CA TYR A 112 -5.26 -4.57 10.37
C TYR A 112 -5.83 -5.99 10.41
N CYS A 113 -5.59 -6.75 11.48
CA CYS A 113 -6.21 -8.05 11.73
C CYS A 113 -7.73 -7.95 11.73
N PHE A 114 -8.31 -6.93 12.37
CA PHE A 114 -9.75 -6.72 12.37
C PHE A 114 -10.30 -6.49 10.95
N LEU A 115 -9.68 -5.59 10.17
CA LEU A 115 -10.09 -5.31 8.78
C LEU A 115 -9.97 -6.56 7.89
N PHE A 116 -8.90 -7.32 8.08
CA PHE A 116 -8.64 -8.57 7.36
C PHE A 116 -9.68 -9.66 7.70
N LEU A 117 -9.94 -9.90 9.00
CA LEU A 117 -10.94 -10.86 9.47
C LEU A 117 -12.36 -10.47 9.05
N LEU A 118 -12.68 -9.17 9.04
CA LEU A 118 -13.95 -8.67 8.53
C LEU A 118 -14.13 -9.00 7.04
N SER A 119 -13.06 -8.86 6.25
CA SER A 119 -13.05 -9.20 4.83
C SER A 119 -13.30 -10.71 4.61
N ILE A 120 -12.59 -11.56 5.35
CA ILE A 120 -12.78 -13.02 5.35
C ILE A 120 -14.21 -13.39 5.71
N TYR A 121 -14.75 -12.81 6.79
CA TYR A 121 -16.11 -13.07 7.24
C TYR A 121 -17.15 -12.74 6.14
N ILE A 122 -17.04 -11.55 5.53
CA ILE A 122 -17.98 -11.12 4.49
C ILE A 122 -17.88 -12.05 3.27
N ILE A 123 -16.68 -12.39 2.80
CA ILE A 123 -16.49 -13.29 1.65
C ILE A 123 -17.05 -14.68 1.96
N ALA A 124 -16.70 -15.27 3.11
CA ALA A 124 -17.17 -16.61 3.51
C ALA A 124 -18.70 -16.66 3.68
N LYS A 125 -19.32 -15.55 4.10
CA LYS A 125 -20.76 -15.46 4.29
C LYS A 125 -21.53 -15.29 2.98
N TYR A 126 -21.07 -14.39 2.09
CA TYR A 126 -21.84 -13.97 0.90
C TYR A 126 -21.41 -14.64 -0.41
N ASN A 127 -20.22 -15.23 -0.49
CA ASN A 127 -19.76 -15.96 -1.68
C ASN A 127 -20.12 -17.46 -1.67
N LYS A 128 -21.14 -17.86 -0.90
CA LYS A 128 -21.56 -19.27 -0.81
C LYS A 128 -22.16 -19.74 -2.14
N ARG A 129 -21.70 -20.90 -2.60
CA ARG A 129 -22.23 -21.68 -3.73
C ARG A 129 -23.10 -22.83 -3.21
N SER A 130 -23.90 -23.42 -4.10
CA SER A 130 -24.75 -24.58 -3.77
C SER A 130 -23.95 -25.83 -3.39
N ILE A 131 -22.71 -25.95 -3.89
CA ILE A 131 -21.84 -27.11 -3.67
C ILE A 131 -20.94 -26.84 -2.46
N ALA A 132 -21.12 -27.61 -1.38
CA ALA A 132 -20.38 -27.43 -0.12
C ALA A 132 -18.86 -27.60 -0.30
N THR A 133 -18.42 -28.57 -1.10
CA THR A 133 -17.00 -28.82 -1.38
C THR A 133 -16.31 -27.62 -2.02
N ILE A 134 -16.99 -26.91 -2.93
CA ILE A 134 -16.45 -25.70 -3.56
C ILE A 134 -16.27 -24.59 -2.53
N ASN A 135 -17.22 -24.42 -1.62
CA ASN A 135 -17.11 -23.43 -0.54
C ASN A 135 -15.94 -23.75 0.39
N PHE A 136 -15.77 -25.03 0.74
CA PHE A 136 -14.66 -25.49 1.57
C PHE A 136 -13.31 -25.22 0.90
N ILE A 137 -13.12 -25.67 -0.35
CA ILE A 137 -11.88 -25.46 -1.12
C ILE A 137 -11.59 -23.97 -1.29
N SER A 138 -12.60 -23.16 -1.63
CA SER A 138 -12.43 -21.72 -1.82
C SER A 138 -11.94 -21.03 -0.55
N ILE A 139 -12.43 -21.45 0.62
CA ILE A 139 -11.95 -20.91 1.89
C ILE A 139 -10.52 -21.36 2.16
N ILE A 140 -10.19 -22.64 2.00
CA ILE A 140 -8.82 -23.13 2.22
C ILE A 140 -7.82 -22.36 1.33
N LEU A 141 -8.12 -22.19 0.05
CA LEU A 141 -7.27 -21.41 -0.87
C LEU A 141 -7.17 -19.94 -0.46
N MET A 142 -8.29 -19.33 -0.05
CA MET A 142 -8.29 -17.96 0.45
C MET A 142 -7.40 -17.82 1.69
N LEU A 143 -7.44 -18.77 2.62
CA LEU A 143 -6.57 -18.75 3.79
C LEU A 143 -5.11 -18.92 3.38
N LEU A 144 -4.77 -19.96 2.63
CA LEU A 144 -3.39 -20.24 2.21
C LEU A 144 -2.75 -19.07 1.46
N ILE A 145 -3.48 -18.41 0.56
CA ILE A 145 -2.95 -17.30 -0.25
C ILE A 145 -2.87 -16.01 0.57
N PHE A 146 -3.92 -15.70 1.35
CA PHE A 146 -4.03 -14.38 1.98
C PHE A 146 -3.50 -14.33 3.43
N THR A 147 -3.12 -15.47 4.04
CA THR A 147 -2.45 -15.48 5.35
C THR A 147 -0.95 -15.74 5.24
N ASP A 148 -0.36 -15.62 4.05
CA ASP A 148 1.08 -15.77 3.83
C ASP A 148 1.88 -14.72 4.63
N LEU A 149 3.03 -15.15 5.19
CA LEU A 149 3.88 -14.31 6.03
C LEU A 149 4.45 -13.10 5.29
N GLY A 150 4.66 -13.20 3.98
CA GLY A 150 5.08 -12.09 3.12
C GLY A 150 4.05 -10.96 3.07
N TYR A 151 2.77 -11.22 3.35
CA TYR A 151 1.74 -10.18 3.46
C TYR A 151 1.49 -9.75 4.91
N ILE A 152 1.26 -10.71 5.81
CA ILE A 152 0.77 -10.38 7.15
C ILE A 152 1.85 -9.80 8.08
N SER A 153 3.13 -10.06 7.81
CA SER A 153 4.24 -9.45 8.57
C SER A 153 4.22 -7.91 8.49
N TYR A 154 3.75 -7.34 7.38
CA TYR A 154 3.60 -5.89 7.24
C TYR A 154 2.63 -5.30 8.28
N PHE A 155 1.77 -6.08 8.94
CA PHE A 155 0.83 -5.55 9.93
C PHE A 155 1.55 -4.97 11.16
N ASN A 156 2.73 -5.49 11.50
CA ASN A 156 3.63 -4.95 12.53
C ASN A 156 4.67 -3.99 11.93
N SER A 157 4.26 -3.13 10.99
CA SER A 157 5.16 -2.17 10.36
C SER A 157 4.43 -0.85 10.04
N LEU A 158 5.18 0.23 9.82
CA LEU A 158 4.65 1.51 9.38
C LEU A 158 4.66 1.64 7.84
N TYR A 159 4.69 0.52 7.14
CA TYR A 159 4.55 0.45 5.69
C TYR A 159 3.08 0.59 5.26
N GLY A 160 2.83 1.37 4.21
CA GLY A 160 1.48 1.54 3.65
C GLY A 160 0.89 0.26 3.03
N GLU A 161 1.72 -0.77 2.82
CA GLU A 161 1.38 -2.09 2.30
C GLU A 161 0.29 -2.77 3.10
N ALA A 162 0.38 -2.76 4.44
CA ALA A 162 -0.63 -3.40 5.30
C ALA A 162 -2.03 -2.79 5.11
N LEU A 163 -2.10 -1.45 5.05
CA LEU A 163 -3.35 -0.75 4.79
C LEU A 163 -3.85 -1.00 3.36
N SER A 164 -2.96 -0.96 2.38
CA SER A 164 -3.28 -1.23 0.97
C SER A 164 -3.92 -2.61 0.84
N TYR A 165 -3.27 -3.61 1.41
CA TYR A 165 -3.68 -5.00 1.36
C TYR A 165 -5.03 -5.25 2.04
N THR A 166 -5.18 -4.80 3.29
CA THR A 166 -6.44 -4.98 4.04
C THR A 166 -7.60 -4.20 3.43
N SER A 167 -7.35 -3.01 2.90
CA SER A 167 -8.38 -2.20 2.22
C SER A 167 -8.80 -2.78 0.89
N LEU A 168 -7.88 -3.39 0.13
CA LEU A 168 -8.19 -4.09 -1.11
C LEU A 168 -9.11 -5.27 -0.82
N LEU A 169 -8.76 -6.13 0.14
CA LEU A 169 -9.59 -7.27 0.53
C LEU A 169 -10.96 -6.83 1.03
N LEU A 170 -11.03 -5.75 1.82
CA LEU A 170 -12.29 -5.21 2.30
C LEU A 170 -13.15 -4.65 1.15
N THR A 171 -12.53 -3.95 0.20
CA THR A 171 -13.21 -3.43 -1.00
C THR A 171 -13.82 -4.57 -1.83
N VAL A 172 -13.05 -5.65 -2.04
CA VAL A 172 -13.53 -6.84 -2.74
C VAL A 172 -14.66 -7.52 -1.96
N ALA A 173 -14.48 -7.70 -0.65
CA ALA A 173 -15.47 -8.34 0.21
C ALA A 173 -16.81 -7.58 0.22
N ILE A 174 -16.78 -6.25 0.35
CA ILE A 174 -17.97 -5.42 0.29
C ILE A 174 -18.59 -5.47 -1.11
N SER A 175 -17.78 -5.50 -2.18
CA SER A 175 -18.29 -5.67 -3.56
C SER A 175 -19.04 -6.99 -3.74
N VAL A 176 -18.53 -8.09 -3.17
CA VAL A 176 -19.24 -9.39 -3.15
C VAL A 176 -20.58 -9.24 -2.44
N TYR A 177 -20.60 -8.65 -1.24
CA TYR A 177 -21.84 -8.38 -0.51
C TYR A 177 -22.85 -7.58 -1.33
N LEU A 178 -22.41 -6.47 -1.94
CA LEU A 178 -23.24 -5.59 -2.76
C LEU A 178 -23.83 -6.33 -3.97
N SER A 179 -23.04 -7.18 -4.63
CA SER A 179 -23.46 -7.95 -5.82
C SER A 179 -24.45 -9.08 -5.52
N LYS A 180 -24.46 -9.59 -4.28
CA LYS A 180 -25.27 -10.75 -3.87
C LYS A 180 -26.52 -10.37 -3.07
N THR A 181 -26.74 -9.09 -2.82
CA THR A 181 -27.87 -8.59 -2.03
C THR A 181 -28.85 -7.86 -2.94
N LYS A 182 -30.14 -8.23 -2.90
CA LYS A 182 -31.18 -7.64 -3.76
C LYS A 182 -31.35 -6.14 -3.53
N GLU A 183 -31.30 -5.70 -2.28
CA GLU A 183 -31.34 -4.28 -1.88
C GLU A 183 -30.26 -4.01 -0.83
N PRO A 184 -29.02 -3.74 -1.24
CA PRO A 184 -27.92 -3.53 -0.30
C PRO A 184 -28.13 -2.24 0.52
N HIS A 185 -27.69 -2.30 1.78
CA HIS A 185 -27.77 -1.15 2.68
C HIS A 185 -26.83 -0.03 2.24
N ILE A 186 -27.25 1.23 2.36
CA ILE A 186 -26.43 2.39 1.93
C ILE A 186 -25.11 2.48 2.70
N LEU A 187 -25.07 2.05 3.96
CA LEU A 187 -23.83 2.01 4.74
C LEU A 187 -22.79 1.04 4.18
N ALA A 188 -23.20 -0.02 3.47
CA ALA A 188 -22.24 -0.90 2.82
C ALA A 188 -21.59 -0.22 1.61
N LEU A 189 -22.36 0.56 0.84
CA LEU A 189 -21.80 1.36 -0.24
C LEU A 189 -20.90 2.48 0.29
N PHE A 190 -21.26 3.09 1.42
CA PHE A 190 -20.36 4.02 2.11
C PHE A 190 -19.07 3.32 2.56
N GLY A 191 -19.17 2.14 3.18
CA GLY A 191 -18.04 1.31 3.56
C GLY A 191 -17.14 0.94 2.39
N PHE A 192 -17.71 0.65 1.21
CA PHE A 192 -16.95 0.43 -0.03
C PHE A 192 -16.12 1.67 -0.42
N TYR A 193 -16.71 2.87 -0.39
CA TYR A 193 -15.96 4.08 -0.74
C TYR A 193 -14.90 4.45 0.32
N VAL A 194 -15.17 4.17 1.60
CA VAL A 194 -14.18 4.31 2.68
C VAL A 194 -13.02 3.34 2.45
N SER A 195 -13.26 2.08 2.10
CA SER A 195 -12.19 1.13 1.81
C SER A 195 -11.41 1.51 0.54
N VAL A 196 -12.07 2.01 -0.51
CA VAL A 196 -11.40 2.53 -1.71
C VAL A 196 -10.54 3.75 -1.38
N PHE A 197 -11.03 4.67 -0.55
CA PHE A 197 -10.25 5.81 -0.09
C PHE A 197 -8.99 5.36 0.64
N PHE A 198 -9.11 4.46 1.63
CA PHE A 198 -7.96 3.91 2.35
C PHE A 198 -6.99 3.20 1.42
N LEU A 199 -7.47 2.39 0.47
CA LEU A 199 -6.63 1.73 -0.53
C LEU A 199 -5.85 2.74 -1.38
N ALA A 200 -6.56 3.68 -2.01
CA ALA A 200 -5.99 4.62 -2.96
C ALA A 200 -5.00 5.61 -2.34
N SER A 201 -5.20 5.94 -1.06
CA SER A 201 -4.39 6.90 -0.32
C SER A 201 -3.43 6.25 0.69
N ALA A 202 -3.35 4.92 0.78
CA ALA A 202 -2.36 4.25 1.61
C ALA A 202 -0.93 4.52 1.10
N LYS A 203 -0.78 4.50 -0.23
CA LYS A 203 0.43 4.82 -0.97
C LYS A 203 0.09 5.56 -2.25
N ILE A 204 0.96 6.48 -2.66
CA ILE A 204 0.84 7.22 -3.93
C ILE A 204 0.70 6.27 -5.12
N GLN A 205 1.39 5.13 -5.08
CA GLN A 205 1.33 4.09 -6.12
C GLN A 205 -0.06 3.47 -6.29
N ASN A 206 -0.94 3.55 -5.27
CA ASN A 206 -2.27 2.96 -5.32
C ASN A 206 -3.34 3.89 -5.91
N ILE A 207 -3.01 5.17 -6.16
CA ILE A 207 -3.96 6.14 -6.71
C ILE A 207 -4.67 5.60 -7.97
N PRO A 208 -3.98 5.00 -8.96
CA PRO A 208 -4.64 4.42 -10.13
C PRO A 208 -5.65 3.32 -9.80
N ILE A 209 -5.37 2.49 -8.80
CA ILE A 209 -6.29 1.42 -8.36
C ILE A 209 -7.58 2.03 -7.77
N GLY A 210 -7.47 3.16 -7.06
CA GLY A 210 -8.63 3.92 -6.59
C GLY A 210 -9.55 4.38 -7.71
N ILE A 211 -8.97 4.89 -8.80
CA ILE A 211 -9.70 5.31 -10.01
C ILE A 211 -10.42 4.10 -10.63
N VAL A 212 -9.74 2.96 -10.75
CA VAL A 212 -10.34 1.71 -11.26
C VAL A 212 -11.55 1.30 -10.43
N PHE A 213 -11.47 1.31 -9.10
CA PHE A 213 -12.61 0.98 -8.24
C PHE A 213 -13.73 2.02 -8.27
N ALA A 214 -13.41 3.30 -8.45
CA ALA A 214 -14.41 4.35 -8.65
C ALA A 214 -15.18 4.16 -9.97
N LEU A 215 -14.51 3.75 -11.05
CA LEU A 215 -15.19 3.41 -12.30
C LEU A 215 -16.00 2.11 -12.17
N PHE A 216 -15.43 1.10 -11.52
CA PHE A 216 -16.12 -0.15 -11.23
C PHE A 216 -17.42 0.06 -10.44
N SER A 217 -17.42 0.98 -9.47
CA SER A 217 -18.61 1.24 -8.65
C SER A 217 -19.79 1.85 -9.42
N LEU A 218 -19.57 2.35 -10.65
CA LEU A 218 -20.67 2.75 -11.54
C LEU A 218 -21.60 1.58 -11.88
N LEU A 219 -21.10 0.33 -11.86
CA LEU A 219 -21.93 -0.86 -12.00
C LEU A 219 -22.99 -0.97 -10.89
N PHE A 220 -22.71 -0.39 -9.71
CA PHE A 220 -23.65 -0.39 -8.58
C PHE A 220 -24.84 0.54 -8.78
N LEU A 221 -24.84 1.42 -9.80
CA LEU A 221 -26.02 2.22 -10.19
C LEU A 221 -27.22 1.34 -10.58
N ARG A 222 -26.96 0.09 -11.00
CA ARG A 222 -27.99 -0.89 -11.39
C ARG A 222 -28.61 -1.62 -10.20
N LEU A 223 -27.96 -1.61 -9.04
CA LEU A 223 -28.42 -2.36 -7.86
C LEU A 223 -29.63 -1.70 -7.17
N ARG A 224 -29.76 -0.37 -7.25
CA ARG A 224 -30.86 0.38 -6.63
C ARG A 224 -31.26 1.58 -7.48
N ARG A 225 -32.55 1.91 -7.46
CA ARG A 225 -33.12 3.02 -8.26
C ARG A 225 -33.25 4.34 -7.52
N ASP A 226 -33.12 4.35 -6.18
CA ASP A 226 -33.36 5.56 -5.39
C ASP A 226 -32.31 6.67 -5.61
N LYS A 227 -32.76 7.93 -5.47
CA LYS A 227 -31.93 9.11 -5.72
C LYS A 227 -30.75 9.22 -4.75
N LYS A 228 -30.92 8.80 -3.49
CA LYS A 228 -29.87 8.89 -2.46
C LYS A 228 -28.69 7.99 -2.82
N TRP A 229 -28.97 6.75 -3.23
CA TRP A 229 -27.97 5.79 -3.70
C TRP A 229 -27.16 6.33 -4.89
N LYS A 230 -27.85 6.78 -5.94
CA LYS A 230 -27.20 7.32 -7.15
C LYS A 230 -26.39 8.57 -6.84
N LYS A 231 -26.92 9.49 -6.03
CA LYS A 231 -26.21 10.71 -5.61
C LYS A 231 -24.93 10.37 -4.85
N MET A 232 -24.96 9.38 -3.96
CA MET A 232 -23.77 8.95 -3.23
C MET A 232 -22.71 8.37 -4.18
N ILE A 233 -23.09 7.53 -5.14
CA ILE A 233 -22.15 6.99 -6.14
C ILE A 233 -21.47 8.13 -6.90
N VAL A 234 -22.25 9.01 -7.52
CA VAL A 234 -21.70 10.12 -8.32
C VAL A 234 -20.81 11.03 -7.47
N THR A 235 -21.25 11.36 -6.25
CA THR A 235 -20.46 12.22 -5.35
C THR A 235 -19.13 11.55 -5.00
N CYS A 236 -19.15 10.30 -4.53
CA CYS A 236 -17.94 9.59 -4.12
C CYS A 236 -16.98 9.32 -5.29
N VAL A 237 -17.49 8.98 -6.47
CA VAL A 237 -16.67 8.83 -7.68
C VAL A 237 -15.97 10.14 -8.00
N THR A 238 -16.73 11.24 -8.11
CA THR A 238 -16.15 12.58 -8.36
C THR A 238 -15.14 12.97 -7.30
N THR A 239 -15.43 12.71 -6.02
CA THR A 239 -14.49 12.96 -4.92
C THR A 239 -13.20 12.15 -5.07
N ILE A 240 -13.26 10.87 -5.41
CA ILE A 240 -12.06 10.04 -5.62
C ILE A 240 -11.24 10.57 -6.80
N PHE A 241 -11.87 10.97 -7.90
CA PHE A 241 -11.16 11.58 -9.04
C PHE A 241 -10.45 12.88 -8.64
N ILE A 242 -11.13 13.77 -7.91
CA ILE A 242 -10.54 15.03 -7.43
C ILE A 242 -9.39 14.75 -6.47
N LEU A 243 -9.57 13.87 -5.49
CA LEU A 243 -8.51 13.52 -4.53
C LEU A 243 -7.31 12.85 -5.21
N SER A 244 -7.55 12.01 -6.23
CA SER A 244 -6.50 11.38 -7.02
C SER A 244 -5.67 12.41 -7.78
N ALA A 245 -6.34 13.37 -8.45
CA ALA A 245 -5.68 14.47 -9.14
C ALA A 245 -4.90 15.36 -8.17
N ALA A 246 -5.52 15.77 -7.05
CA ALA A 246 -4.88 16.59 -6.03
C ALA A 246 -3.65 15.89 -5.43
N SER A 247 -3.74 14.60 -5.13
CA SER A 247 -2.63 13.82 -4.57
C SER A 247 -1.40 13.80 -5.47
N TYR A 248 -1.58 13.82 -6.80
CA TYR A 248 -0.47 13.90 -7.75
C TYR A 248 0.28 15.23 -7.67
N PHE A 249 -0.42 16.34 -7.47
CA PHE A 249 0.20 17.65 -7.30
C PHE A 249 0.88 17.82 -5.95
N LEU A 250 0.36 17.16 -4.91
CA LEU A 250 0.89 17.17 -3.55
C LEU A 250 2.12 16.28 -3.34
N ILE A 251 2.54 15.48 -4.33
CA ILE A 251 3.78 14.69 -4.24
C ILE A 251 4.96 15.64 -4.02
N PRO A 252 5.78 15.48 -2.97
CA PRO A 252 6.98 16.29 -2.79
C PRO A 252 7.93 16.24 -4.01
N SER A 253 8.54 17.37 -4.35
CA SER A 253 9.41 17.51 -5.53
C SER A 253 10.57 16.50 -5.51
N VAL A 254 11.18 16.27 -4.35
CA VAL A 254 12.24 15.29 -4.14
C VAL A 254 11.84 13.89 -4.59
N PHE A 255 10.61 13.43 -4.27
CA PHE A 255 10.14 12.11 -4.71
C PHE A 255 9.93 12.07 -6.23
N ARG A 256 9.46 13.18 -6.85
CA ARG A 256 9.32 13.25 -8.30
C ARG A 256 10.66 13.15 -9.01
N VAL A 257 11.67 13.89 -8.54
CA VAL A 257 13.03 13.87 -9.12
C VAL A 257 13.67 12.50 -8.90
N CYS A 258 13.64 11.97 -7.68
CA CYS A 258 14.16 10.65 -7.35
C CYS A 258 13.55 9.55 -8.24
N ASN A 259 12.23 9.50 -8.39
CA ASN A 259 11.57 8.47 -9.20
C ASN A 259 11.92 8.59 -10.69
N LYS A 260 12.00 9.81 -11.22
CA LYS A 260 12.42 10.05 -12.61
C LYS A 260 13.88 9.65 -12.82
N TYR A 261 14.76 10.02 -11.90
CA TYR A 261 16.16 9.62 -11.92
C TYR A 261 16.31 8.10 -11.95
N GLN A 262 15.69 7.40 -10.99
CA GLN A 262 15.76 5.95 -10.90
C GLN A 262 15.20 5.29 -12.18
N SER A 263 14.11 5.81 -12.75
CA SER A 263 13.52 5.27 -13.98
C SER A 263 14.47 5.37 -15.18
N VAL A 264 15.25 6.45 -15.28
CA VAL A 264 16.19 6.66 -16.38
C VAL A 264 17.50 5.90 -16.13
N PHE A 265 18.20 6.22 -15.04
CA PHE A 265 19.59 5.82 -14.85
C PHE A 265 19.74 4.38 -14.34
N TYR A 266 18.87 3.99 -13.40
CA TYR A 266 18.84 2.63 -12.86
C TYR A 266 17.89 1.70 -13.64
N GLY A 267 16.89 2.29 -14.29
CA GLY A 267 15.93 1.62 -15.16
C GLY A 267 16.45 1.50 -16.60
N VAL A 268 16.18 2.50 -17.44
CA VAL A 268 16.46 2.48 -18.88
C VAL A 268 17.93 2.21 -19.19
N LEU A 269 18.85 2.96 -18.58
CA LEU A 269 20.27 2.95 -18.94
C LEU A 269 21.04 1.77 -18.35
N LYS A 270 20.61 1.22 -17.22
CA LYS A 270 21.30 0.10 -16.58
C LYS A 270 21.38 -1.09 -17.55
N ASN A 271 22.59 -1.56 -17.85
CA ASN A 271 22.85 -2.61 -18.85
C ASN A 271 22.46 -2.20 -20.29
N SER A 272 22.41 -0.89 -20.57
CA SER A 272 22.26 -0.39 -21.93
C SER A 272 23.52 -0.61 -22.75
N GLN A 273 23.37 -1.05 -24.00
CA GLN A 273 24.49 -1.15 -24.96
C GLN A 273 24.82 0.23 -25.57
N SER A 274 23.89 1.18 -25.50
CA SER A 274 23.97 2.49 -26.15
C SER A 274 23.37 3.59 -25.25
N PRO A 275 23.94 3.84 -24.05
CA PRO A 275 23.34 4.74 -23.07
C PRO A 275 23.22 6.20 -23.57
N GLN A 276 24.12 6.65 -24.44
CA GLN A 276 24.05 7.98 -25.07
C GLN A 276 22.81 8.12 -25.97
N ALA A 277 22.57 7.13 -26.85
CA ALA A 277 21.42 7.14 -27.75
C ALA A 277 20.09 7.04 -26.98
N ASP A 278 20.06 6.23 -25.91
CA ASP A 278 18.88 6.12 -25.04
C ASP A 278 18.58 7.45 -24.32
N LEU A 279 19.61 8.17 -23.88
CA LEU A 279 19.48 9.51 -23.29
C LEU A 279 18.93 10.51 -24.31
N GLU A 280 19.46 10.50 -25.54
CA GLU A 280 19.02 11.38 -26.62
C GLU A 280 17.55 11.14 -26.98
N GLU A 281 17.10 9.88 -27.05
CA GLU A 281 15.68 9.56 -27.26
C GLU A 281 14.80 10.08 -26.11
N LEU A 282 15.30 10.00 -24.88
CA LEU A 282 14.66 10.59 -23.71
C LEU A 282 14.82 12.11 -23.63
N GLY A 283 15.51 12.75 -24.58
CA GLY A 283 15.75 14.19 -24.68
C GLY A 283 16.75 14.73 -23.65
N LEU A 284 17.49 13.85 -22.98
CA LEU A 284 18.52 14.20 -22.01
C LEU A 284 19.88 14.30 -22.70
N LYS A 285 20.82 14.97 -22.04
CA LYS A 285 22.18 15.12 -22.57
C LYS A 285 22.94 13.80 -22.49
N SER A 286 23.69 13.50 -23.55
CA SER A 286 24.52 12.29 -23.67
C SER A 286 25.64 12.24 -22.63
N GLU A 287 26.05 13.38 -22.07
CA GLU A 287 27.04 13.48 -20.98
C GLU A 287 26.59 12.73 -19.70
N TYR A 288 25.28 12.56 -19.51
CA TYR A 288 24.73 11.82 -18.36
C TYR A 288 24.88 10.29 -18.49
N ALA A 289 25.48 9.77 -19.57
CA ALA A 289 25.68 8.34 -19.76
C ALA A 289 26.54 7.70 -18.66
N SER A 290 27.44 8.48 -18.03
CA SER A 290 28.25 8.03 -16.89
C SER A 290 27.45 7.70 -15.64
N LEU A 291 26.20 8.18 -15.54
CA LEU A 291 25.27 7.84 -14.46
C LEU A 291 24.53 6.50 -14.73
N SER A 292 24.86 5.77 -15.78
CA SER A 292 24.24 4.48 -16.05
C SER A 292 24.45 3.50 -14.88
N GLY A 293 23.35 2.94 -14.38
CA GLY A 293 23.38 1.98 -13.28
C GLY A 293 23.57 2.58 -11.88
N THR A 294 23.68 3.91 -11.74
CA THR A 294 23.68 4.56 -10.42
C THR A 294 22.26 4.71 -9.87
N ASN A 295 22.11 4.74 -8.55
CA ASN A 295 20.84 4.96 -7.87
C ASN A 295 20.87 6.27 -7.06
N TYR A 296 19.71 6.89 -6.82
CA TYR A 296 19.59 8.24 -6.21
C TYR A 296 20.08 8.34 -4.75
N PHE A 297 20.37 7.22 -4.10
CA PHE A 297 20.80 7.16 -2.71
C PHE A 297 22.29 6.82 -2.55
N MET A 298 23.04 6.74 -3.65
CA MET A 298 24.50 6.59 -3.60
C MET A 298 25.16 7.82 -2.96
N LYS A 299 26.30 7.59 -2.29
CA LYS A 299 27.09 8.65 -1.65
C LYS A 299 27.82 9.50 -2.67
N GLU A 300 28.31 8.89 -3.74
CA GLU A 300 29.15 9.51 -4.75
C GLU A 300 28.57 9.26 -6.15
N TYR A 301 28.74 10.24 -7.02
CA TYR A 301 28.29 10.20 -8.40
C TYR A 301 29.37 10.76 -9.32
N PRO A 302 29.51 10.20 -10.54
CA PRO A 302 30.36 10.79 -11.58
C PRO A 302 29.97 12.22 -11.96
N ILE A 303 28.69 12.59 -11.77
CA ILE A 303 28.14 13.92 -12.06
C ILE A 303 27.33 14.36 -10.85
N ASN A 304 27.41 15.64 -10.48
CA ASN A 304 26.63 16.17 -9.36
C ASN A 304 25.12 16.21 -9.69
N ILE A 305 24.40 15.17 -9.25
CA ILE A 305 22.95 15.04 -9.46
C ILE A 305 22.11 15.96 -8.56
N LYS A 306 22.74 16.60 -7.56
CA LYS A 306 22.09 17.57 -6.66
C LYS A 306 22.20 19.01 -7.19
N ASP A 307 22.83 19.21 -8.35
CA ASP A 307 22.85 20.52 -9.01
C ASP A 307 21.44 20.90 -9.48
N ALA A 308 21.04 22.15 -9.22
CA ALA A 308 19.69 22.63 -9.52
C ALA A 308 19.36 22.55 -11.03
N ARG A 309 20.36 22.64 -11.92
CA ARG A 309 20.13 22.52 -13.37
C ARG A 309 19.80 21.07 -13.74
N PHE A 310 20.51 20.11 -13.13
CA PHE A 310 20.22 18.69 -13.34
C PHE A 310 18.82 18.33 -12.87
N GLU A 311 18.43 18.75 -11.66
CA GLU A 311 17.09 18.49 -11.13
C GLU A 311 15.98 19.10 -12.01
N SER A 312 16.18 20.34 -12.45
CA SER A 312 15.24 21.04 -13.34
C SER A 312 15.12 20.33 -14.69
N GLU A 313 16.23 19.88 -15.26
CA GLU A 313 16.24 19.17 -16.54
C GLU A 313 15.53 17.81 -16.45
N ILE A 314 15.84 17.00 -15.44
CA ILE A 314 15.15 15.72 -15.22
C ILE A 314 13.66 15.95 -14.97
N ASN A 315 13.31 16.95 -14.16
CA ASN A 315 11.92 17.19 -13.80
C ASN A 315 11.09 17.70 -15.00
N SER A 316 11.66 18.52 -15.87
CA SER A 316 10.96 19.06 -17.05
C SER A 316 10.89 18.08 -18.21
N LYS A 317 11.97 17.34 -18.49
CA LYS A 317 12.08 16.51 -19.69
C LYS A 317 11.57 15.08 -19.53
N ILE A 318 11.56 14.56 -18.31
CA ILE A 318 11.16 13.17 -18.03
C ILE A 318 9.79 13.11 -17.38
N SER A 319 8.95 12.23 -17.90
CA SER A 319 7.64 11.89 -17.37
C SER A 319 7.42 10.39 -17.40
N PRO A 320 6.52 9.83 -16.55
CA PRO A 320 6.16 8.42 -16.60
C PRO A 320 5.71 7.97 -18.00
N LEU A 321 4.96 8.82 -18.70
CA LEU A 321 4.50 8.56 -20.07
C LEU A 321 5.68 8.44 -21.05
N LYS A 322 6.69 9.30 -20.93
CA LYS A 322 7.87 9.26 -21.81
C LYS A 322 8.66 7.98 -21.63
N VAL A 323 8.86 7.55 -20.38
CA VAL A 323 9.52 6.27 -20.06
C VAL A 323 8.69 5.09 -20.56
N ALA A 324 7.36 5.13 -20.41
CA ALA A 324 6.48 4.09 -20.94
C ALA A 324 6.54 3.99 -22.47
N LEU A 325 6.53 5.14 -23.18
CA LEU A 325 6.67 5.19 -24.63
C LEU A 325 8.03 4.69 -25.10
N PHE A 326 9.11 4.96 -24.37
CA PHE A 326 10.43 4.38 -24.64
C PHE A 326 10.36 2.85 -24.60
N TYR A 327 9.84 2.26 -23.53
CA TYR A 327 9.71 0.80 -23.44
C TYR A 327 8.76 0.20 -24.46
N PHE A 328 7.73 0.94 -24.89
CA PHE A 328 6.84 0.52 -25.97
C PHE A 328 7.56 0.44 -27.32
N LYS A 329 8.44 1.40 -27.62
CA LYS A 329 9.31 1.36 -28.81
C LYS A 329 10.41 0.31 -28.72
N HIS A 330 10.80 -0.05 -27.50
CA HIS A 330 11.88 -1.02 -27.20
C HIS A 330 11.37 -2.23 -26.41
N PRO A 331 10.46 -3.06 -26.97
CA PRO A 331 9.78 -4.12 -26.22
C PRO A 331 10.76 -5.17 -25.67
N LYS A 332 11.86 -5.46 -26.38
CA LYS A 332 12.91 -6.37 -25.90
C LYS A 332 13.56 -5.84 -24.60
N ARG A 333 13.78 -4.52 -24.51
CA ARG A 333 14.31 -3.88 -23.28
C ARG A 333 13.33 -4.02 -22.14
N TYR A 334 12.04 -3.82 -22.41
CA TYR A 334 10.99 -3.94 -21.41
C TYR A 334 10.95 -5.37 -20.83
N VAL A 335 10.95 -6.39 -21.70
CA VAL A 335 10.97 -7.80 -21.28
C VAL A 335 12.21 -8.11 -20.44
N GLN A 336 13.39 -7.64 -20.84
CA GLN A 336 14.62 -7.82 -20.04
C GLN A 336 14.49 -7.21 -18.64
N LYS A 337 13.84 -6.04 -18.50
CA LYS A 337 13.61 -5.43 -17.18
C LYS A 337 12.62 -6.23 -16.34
N LEU A 338 11.59 -6.82 -16.96
CA LEU A 338 10.67 -7.73 -16.28
C LEU A 338 11.39 -9.00 -15.80
N GLU A 339 12.25 -9.61 -16.63
CA GLU A 339 13.05 -10.78 -16.27
C GLU A 339 14.00 -10.49 -15.09
N ILE A 340 14.72 -9.37 -15.16
CA ILE A 340 15.60 -8.94 -14.06
C ILE A 340 14.79 -8.76 -12.78
N THR A 341 13.61 -8.11 -12.87
CA THR A 341 12.75 -7.89 -11.71
C THR A 341 12.26 -9.22 -11.13
N ALA A 342 11.78 -10.13 -11.98
CA ALA A 342 11.28 -11.44 -11.56
C ALA A 342 12.38 -12.29 -10.88
N ASN A 343 13.58 -12.33 -11.46
CA ASN A 343 14.72 -13.07 -10.93
C ASN A 343 15.24 -12.51 -9.59
N ASN A 344 14.97 -11.24 -9.30
CA ASN A 344 15.41 -10.58 -8.07
C ASN A 344 14.28 -10.29 -7.08
N ALA A 345 13.01 -10.63 -7.40
CA ALA A 345 11.84 -10.25 -6.61
C ALA A 345 11.86 -10.81 -5.17
N PHE A 346 12.58 -11.91 -4.96
CA PHE A 346 12.70 -12.60 -3.67
C PHE A 346 14.14 -12.71 -3.15
N ASN A 347 15.09 -12.01 -3.78
CA ASN A 347 16.45 -11.91 -3.25
C ASN A 347 16.44 -10.88 -2.12
N LEU A 348 16.21 -11.36 -0.89
CA LEU A 348 16.16 -10.54 0.33
C LEU A 348 17.54 -10.10 0.83
N ILE A 349 18.61 -10.44 0.12
CA ILE A 349 19.99 -10.10 0.45
C ILE A 349 20.69 -9.70 -0.84
N VAL A 350 21.16 -8.45 -0.92
CA VAL A 350 22.15 -7.97 -1.89
C VAL A 350 23.22 -7.21 -1.13
#